data_AF-C6PXZ9-F1
#
_entry.id   AF-C6PXZ9-F1
#
_cell.length_a   1.000
_cell.length_b   1.000
_cell.length_c   1.000
_cell.angle_alpha   90.00
_cell.angle_beta   90.00
_cell.angle_gamma   90.00
#
_symmetry.space_group_name_H-M   'P 1'
#
loop_
_entity.id
_entity.type
_entity.pdbx_description
1 polymer ?
#
loop_
_entity_poly.entity_id
_entity_poly.type
_entity_poly.pdbx_seq_one_letter_code
_entity_poly.pdbx_strand_id
1 'polypeptide(L)'
;MPKEYSKLSIVNSPIGKKNIDCSGSAISGVRMNPSKAYGEIPSLLQKFINEKDNTAWNNLTSKIDYIYYNLDYTLSGLNKETSFGNKVKSELRLGKKLLFKPNLVFPANIDEKHTVEQ
;
A
#
# COMPACT_ATOMS: atom_id res chain seq x y z
N MET A 1 12.27 29.12 -0.81
CA MET A 1 12.28 28.37 0.46
C MET A 1 10.88 27.83 0.73
N PRO A 2 10.67 26.52 0.93
CA PRO A 2 9.38 26.01 1.35
C PRO A 2 9.10 26.54 2.77
N LYS A 3 7.94 27.15 2.98
CA LYS A 3 7.54 27.59 4.32
C LYS A 3 7.30 26.34 5.16
N GLU A 4 8.15 26.11 6.16
CA GLU A 4 7.84 25.17 7.23
C GLU A 4 6.64 25.73 8.01
N TYR A 5 5.46 25.22 7.69
CA TYR A 5 4.28 25.49 8.50
C TYR A 5 4.45 24.73 9.81
N SER A 6 4.68 25.48 10.88
CA SER A 6 4.68 24.91 12.22
C SER A 6 3.34 24.20 12.46
N LYS A 7 3.42 22.97 12.96
CA LYS A 7 2.36 21.96 13.15
C LYS A 7 1.10 22.44 13.92
N LEU A 8 1.05 23.70 14.36
CA LEU A 8 0.04 24.28 15.25
C LEU A 8 -0.34 25.72 14.81
N SER A 9 -0.56 25.96 13.51
CA SER A 9 -1.09 27.24 13.05
C SER A 9 -2.62 27.25 13.16
N ILE A 10 -3.16 28.16 13.97
CA ILE A 10 -4.60 28.45 14.04
C ILE A 10 -4.95 29.35 12.85
N VAL A 11 -5.92 28.95 12.04
CA VAL A 11 -6.43 29.74 10.91
C VAL A 11 -7.82 30.29 11.22
N ASN A 12 -8.09 31.51 10.77
CA ASN A 12 -9.43 32.09 10.81
C ASN A 12 -10.23 31.53 9.62
N SER A 13 -11.36 30.87 9.90
CA SER A 13 -12.32 30.42 8.90
C SER A 13 -13.69 31.06 9.14
N PRO A 14 -14.62 31.03 8.17
CA PRO A 14 -16.00 31.50 8.36
C PRO A 14 -16.75 30.82 9.52
N ILE A 15 -16.28 29.65 9.96
CA ILE A 15 -16.83 28.90 11.11
C ILE A 15 -16.02 29.08 12.40
N GLY A 16 -15.12 30.07 12.44
CA GLY A 16 -14.28 30.40 13.60
C GLY A 16 -12.81 30.01 13.45
N LYS A 17 -12.05 30.20 14.52
CA LYS A 17 -10.62 29.84 14.61
C LYS A 17 -10.48 28.32 14.74
N LYS A 18 -9.84 27.67 13.78
CA LYS A 18 -9.61 26.23 13.77
C LYS A 18 -8.13 25.93 13.58
N ASN A 19 -7.64 24.88 14.23
CA ASN A 19 -6.33 24.34 13.89
C ASN A 19 -6.36 23.83 12.44
N ILE A 20 -5.26 24.04 11.71
CA ILE A 20 -5.07 23.36 10.43
C ILE A 20 -5.18 21.85 10.68
N ASP A 21 -5.97 21.17 9.84
CA ASP A 21 -6.03 19.71 9.87
C ASP A 21 -4.67 19.17 9.42
N CYS A 22 -3.92 18.66 10.40
CA CYS A 22 -2.63 18.01 10.19
C CYS A 22 -2.76 16.47 10.21
N SER A 23 -3.98 15.94 10.35
CA SER A 23 -4.28 14.53 10.49
C SER A 23 -4.89 13.98 9.21
N GLY A 24 -4.04 13.76 8.20
CA GLY A 24 -4.42 13.03 7.00
C GLY A 24 -4.75 11.55 7.29
N SER A 25 -5.30 10.85 6.30
CA SER A 25 -5.43 9.39 6.37
C SER A 25 -4.06 8.73 6.46
N ALA A 26 -3.92 7.71 7.32
CA ALA A 26 -2.72 6.90 7.35
C ALA A 26 -2.59 6.13 6.03
N ILE A 27 -1.48 6.34 5.31
CA ILE A 27 -1.17 5.68 4.05
C ILE A 27 0.17 4.95 4.24
N SER A 28 0.21 3.69 3.82
CA SER A 28 1.46 2.96 3.64
C SER A 28 1.43 2.31 2.26
N GLY A 29 2.61 2.17 1.64
CA GLY A 29 2.73 1.59 0.32
C GLY A 29 4.15 1.10 0.07
N VAL A 30 4.26 0.20 -0.91
CA VAL A 30 5.53 -0.33 -1.38
C VAL A 30 5.53 -0.40 -2.89
N ARG A 31 6.68 -0.14 -3.50
CA ARG A 31 6.87 -0.31 -4.95
C ARG A 31 7.30 -1.73 -5.23
N MET A 32 6.44 -2.50 -5.90
CA MET A 32 6.77 -3.84 -6.37
C MET A 32 7.35 -3.81 -7.78
N ASN A 33 8.35 -4.67 -8.04
CA ASN A 33 8.83 -4.92 -9.41
C ASN A 33 7.89 -5.94 -10.10
N PRO A 34 7.23 -5.59 -11.22
CA PRO A 34 6.31 -6.49 -11.93
C PRO A 34 6.95 -7.82 -12.33
N SER A 35 8.22 -7.83 -12.76
CA SER A 35 8.90 -9.06 -13.18
C SER A 35 9.16 -10.03 -12.02
N LYS A 36 9.31 -9.50 -10.80
CA LYS A 36 9.45 -10.31 -9.57
C LYS A 36 8.12 -10.67 -8.92
N ALA A 37 7.04 -9.97 -9.25
CA ALA A 37 5.73 -10.17 -8.63
C ALA A 37 4.79 -11.03 -9.49
N TYR A 38 4.38 -10.54 -10.66
CA TYR A 38 3.28 -11.17 -11.42
C TYR A 38 3.57 -11.34 -12.91
N GLY A 39 4.72 -10.89 -13.40
CA GLY A 39 5.17 -11.18 -14.76
C GLY A 39 5.30 -12.70 -14.99
N GLU A 40 4.85 -13.16 -16.15
CA GLU A 40 5.04 -14.53 -16.66
C GLU A 40 4.35 -15.66 -15.86
N ILE A 41 3.47 -15.33 -14.90
CA ILE A 41 2.73 -16.35 -14.13
C ILE A 41 2.00 -17.36 -15.02
N PRO A 42 1.26 -16.97 -16.09
CA PRO A 42 0.55 -17.93 -16.93
C PRO A 42 1.50 -18.95 -17.57
N SER A 43 2.63 -18.49 -18.09
CA SER A 43 3.62 -19.35 -18.76
C SER A 43 4.29 -20.31 -17.78
N LEU A 44 4.67 -19.83 -16.59
CA LEU A 44 5.25 -20.67 -15.54
C LEU A 44 4.26 -21.75 -15.07
N LEU A 45 3.00 -21.38 -14.86
CA LEU A 45 1.96 -22.30 -14.43
C LEU A 45 1.69 -23.36 -15.51
N GLN A 46 1.57 -22.94 -16.77
CA GLN A 46 1.36 -23.85 -17.90
C GLN A 46 2.52 -24.85 -18.01
N LYS A 47 3.77 -24.37 -17.90
CA LYS A 47 4.96 -25.23 -17.96
C LYS A 47 4.95 -26.29 -16.85
N PHE A 48 4.63 -25.91 -15.62
CA PHE A 48 4.53 -26.87 -14.52
C PHE A 48 3.40 -27.89 -14.73
N ILE A 49 2.23 -27.47 -15.21
CA ILE A 49 1.10 -28.37 -15.47
C ILE A 49 1.47 -29.41 -16.54
N ASN A 50 2.05 -28.96 -17.64
CA ASN A 50 2.33 -29.79 -18.81
C ASN A 50 3.55 -30.69 -18.61
N GLU A 51 4.62 -30.16 -18.03
CA GLU A 51 5.94 -30.80 -18.01
C GLU A 51 6.36 -31.26 -16.61
N LYS A 52 5.61 -30.92 -15.56
CA LYS A 52 6.01 -31.12 -14.15
C LYS A 52 7.36 -30.47 -13.83
N ASP A 53 7.68 -29.34 -14.48
CA ASP A 53 8.93 -28.61 -14.27
C ASP A 53 8.96 -27.94 -12.89
N ASN A 54 9.68 -28.56 -11.94
CA ASN A 54 9.88 -28.04 -10.60
C ASN A 54 10.58 -26.67 -10.56
N THR A 55 11.38 -26.33 -11.57
CA THR A 55 12.00 -25.00 -11.68
C THR A 55 10.93 -23.94 -11.91
N ALA A 56 9.97 -24.22 -12.78
CA ALA A 56 8.83 -23.33 -13.01
C ALA A 56 7.98 -23.15 -11.74
N TRP A 57 7.77 -24.23 -10.99
CA TRP A 57 7.08 -24.19 -9.70
C TRP A 57 7.82 -23.34 -8.65
N ASN A 58 9.13 -23.52 -8.53
CA ASN A 58 9.96 -22.74 -7.60
C ASN A 58 9.97 -21.25 -7.97
N ASN A 59 10.01 -20.92 -9.25
CA ASN A 59 9.91 -19.55 -9.73
C ASN A 59 8.54 -18.94 -9.41
N LEU A 60 7.45 -19.70 -9.58
CA LEU A 60 6.10 -19.26 -9.24
C LEU A 60 5.97 -19.02 -7.72
N THR A 61 6.48 -19.93 -6.90
CA THR A 61 6.51 -19.79 -5.44
C THR A 61 7.29 -18.56 -5.01
N SER A 62 8.48 -18.35 -5.58
CA SER A 62 9.33 -17.17 -5.28
C SER A 62 8.63 -15.85 -5.62
N LYS A 63 7.84 -15.82 -6.70
CA LYS A 63 7.04 -14.64 -7.07
C LYS A 63 5.91 -14.38 -6.08
N ILE A 64 5.23 -15.43 -5.62
CA ILE A 64 4.20 -15.36 -4.56
C ILE A 64 4.83 -14.83 -3.26
N ASP A 65 5.95 -15.40 -2.82
CA ASP A 65 6.66 -14.97 -1.62
C ASP A 65 7.07 -13.50 -1.69
N TYR A 66 7.55 -13.05 -2.86
CA TYR A 66 7.86 -11.64 -3.08
C TYR A 66 6.63 -10.74 -2.91
N ILE A 67 5.46 -11.13 -3.42
CA ILE A 67 4.21 -10.36 -3.23
C ILE A 67 3.87 -10.29 -1.74
N TYR A 68 3.89 -11.42 -1.03
CA TYR A 68 3.53 -11.45 0.40
C TYR A 68 4.50 -10.66 1.26
N TYR A 69 5.81 -10.71 0.97
CA TYR A 69 6.82 -9.89 1.64
C TYR A 69 6.50 -8.38 1.51
N ASN A 70 6.14 -7.94 0.31
CA ASN A 70 5.80 -6.53 0.04
C ASN A 70 4.47 -6.12 0.72
N LEU A 71 3.48 -7.01 0.73
CA LEU A 71 2.22 -6.79 1.44
C LEU A 71 2.44 -6.66 2.95
N ASP A 72 3.26 -7.53 3.55
CA ASP A 72 3.60 -7.46 4.97
C ASP A 72 4.31 -6.14 5.31
N TYR A 73 5.29 -5.74 4.50
CA TYR A 73 5.96 -4.45 4.67
C TYR A 73 4.98 -3.27 4.65
N THR A 74 4.04 -3.25 3.70
CA THR A 74 3.03 -2.19 3.60
C THR A 74 2.03 -2.22 4.76
N LEU A 75 1.51 -3.39 5.09
CA LEU A 75 0.50 -3.53 6.14
C LEU A 75 1.07 -3.30 7.53
N SER A 76 2.35 -3.65 7.76
CA SER A 76 3.03 -3.37 9.03
C SER A 76 3.16 -1.86 9.29
N GLY A 77 3.49 -1.07 8.25
CA GLY A 77 3.50 0.40 8.33
C GLY A 77 2.14 0.97 8.70
N LEU A 78 1.07 0.50 8.04
CA LEU A 78 -0.30 0.92 8.37
C LEU A 78 -0.72 0.48 9.77
N ASN A 79 -0.35 -0.74 10.18
CA ASN A 79 -0.69 -1.29 11.49
C ASN A 79 0.01 -0.54 12.63
N LYS A 80 1.26 -0.08 12.43
CA LYS A 80 1.99 0.73 13.41
C LYS A 80 1.26 2.03 13.73
N GLU A 81 0.67 2.67 12.72
CA GLU A 81 -0.02 3.95 12.88
C GLU A 81 -1.46 3.81 13.40
N THR A 82 -2.17 2.77 12.95
CA THR A 82 -3.64 2.69 13.13
C THR A 82 -4.11 1.49 13.95
N SER A 83 -3.21 0.57 14.32
CA SER A 83 -3.59 -0.75 14.84
C SER A 83 -4.56 -1.51 13.93
N PHE A 84 -4.46 -1.30 12.61
CA PHE A 84 -5.35 -1.83 11.59
C PHE A 84 -5.67 -3.33 11.76
N GLY A 85 -4.65 -4.15 12.03
CA GLY A 85 -4.82 -5.59 12.21
C GLY A 85 -5.71 -5.95 13.40
N ASN A 86 -5.62 -5.19 14.50
CA ASN A 86 -6.49 -5.39 15.67
C ASN A 86 -7.94 -5.05 15.35
N LYS A 87 -8.16 -3.97 14.60
CA LYS A 87 -9.50 -3.58 14.13
C LYS A 87 -10.11 -4.66 13.25
N VAL A 88 -9.38 -5.12 12.23
CA VAL A 88 -9.82 -6.21 11.33
C VAL A 88 -10.21 -7.46 12.12
N LYS A 89 -9.34 -7.92 13.04
CA LYS A 89 -9.64 -9.08 13.89
C LYS A 89 -10.87 -8.87 14.77
N SER A 90 -11.09 -7.67 15.28
CA SER A 90 -12.27 -7.33 16.07
C SER A 90 -13.56 -7.45 15.26
N GLU A 91 -13.57 -6.86 14.06
CA GLU A 91 -14.74 -6.90 13.17
C GLU A 91 -15.08 -8.33 12.72
N LEU A 92 -14.06 -9.16 12.46
CA LEU A 92 -14.26 -10.58 12.14
C LEU A 92 -14.88 -11.35 13.30
N ARG A 93 -14.45 -11.09 14.54
CA ARG A 93 -15.06 -11.72 15.74
C ARG A 93 -16.52 -11.33 15.94
N LEU A 94 -16.92 -10.15 15.43
CA LEU A 94 -18.32 -9.71 15.41
C LEU A 94 -19.12 -10.34 14.26
N GLY A 95 -18.53 -11.25 13.48
CA GLY A 95 -19.18 -11.95 12.37
C GLY A 95 -19.29 -11.12 11.09
N LYS A 96 -18.61 -9.97 11.00
CA LYS A 96 -18.65 -9.15 9.78
C LYS A 96 -17.83 -9.81 8.67
N LYS A 97 -18.39 -9.85 7.47
CA LYS A 97 -17.65 -10.16 6.24
C LYS A 97 -16.95 -8.89 5.78
N LEU A 98 -15.62 -8.93 5.72
CA LEU A 98 -14.80 -7.81 5.30
C LEU A 98 -14.37 -7.99 3.85
N LEU A 99 -14.61 -6.97 3.03
CA LEU A 99 -14.09 -6.89 1.67
C LEU A 99 -12.87 -5.96 1.66
N PHE A 100 -11.69 -6.53 1.42
CA PHE A 100 -10.50 -5.74 1.16
C PHE A 100 -10.38 -5.50 -0.34
N LYS A 101 -10.47 -4.24 -0.75
CA LYS A 101 -10.15 -3.81 -2.11
C LYS A 101 -8.73 -3.26 -2.11
N PRO A 102 -7.70 -4.06 -2.40
CA PRO A 102 -6.35 -3.52 -2.59
C PRO A 102 -6.40 -2.58 -3.79
N ASN A 103 -6.25 -1.28 -3.54
CA ASN A 103 -6.09 -0.31 -4.59
C ASN A 103 -4.65 -0.39 -5.08
N LEU A 104 -4.42 -1.10 -6.19
CA LEU A 104 -3.17 -1.06 -6.92
C LEU A 104 -3.10 0.31 -7.63
N VAL A 105 -2.41 1.25 -7.00
CA VAL A 105 -2.18 2.58 -7.57
C VAL A 105 -0.91 2.51 -8.40
N PHE A 106 -1.02 2.65 -9.72
CA PHE A 106 0.14 2.93 -10.56
C PHE A 106 0.49 4.41 -10.41
N PRO A 107 1.73 4.77 -10.00
CA PRO A 107 2.09 6.16 -9.74
C PRO A 107 2.28 7.00 -11.01
N ALA A 108 1.57 6.72 -12.11
CA ALA A 108 1.52 7.65 -13.25
C ALA A 108 0.79 8.97 -12.92
N ASN A 109 0.07 9.01 -11.81
CA ASN A 109 -0.77 10.13 -11.41
C ASN A 109 -0.21 10.86 -10.17
N ILE A 110 0.99 10.50 -9.69
CA ILE A 110 1.72 11.29 -8.69
C ILE A 110 2.56 12.29 -9.49
N ASP A 111 1.98 13.45 -9.78
CA ASP A 111 2.69 14.56 -10.43
C ASP A 111 3.80 15.02 -9.48
N GLU A 112 5.06 15.01 -9.90
CA GLU A 112 6.23 15.46 -9.10
C GLU A 112 6.28 17.00 -8.96
N LYS A 113 5.13 17.68 -8.99
CA LYS A 113 5.11 19.14 -9.08
C LYS A 113 5.17 19.81 -7.72
N HIS A 114 6.39 19.91 -7.20
CA HIS A 114 6.81 21.07 -6.43
C HIS A 114 8.24 21.51 -6.82
N THR A 115 8.49 21.70 -8.12
CA THR A 115 9.55 22.64 -8.53
C THR A 115 8.97 24.04 -8.41
N VAL A 116 9.24 24.70 -7.29
CA VAL A 116 9.06 26.15 -7.19
C VAL A 116 10.21 26.75 -7.99
N GLU A 117 9.95 27.10 -9.25
CA GLU A 117 10.82 28.02 -9.99
C GLU A 117 10.82 29.36 -9.25
N GLN A 118 12.02 29.84 -8.91
CA GLN A 118 12.28 31.14 -8.29
C GLN A 118 12.37 32.22 -9.36
#